data_AF-A0A544YAA4-F1
#
_entry.id   AF-A0A544YAA4-F1
#
_cell.length_a   1.000
_cell.length_b   1.000
_cell.length_c   1.000
_cell.angle_alpha   90.00
_cell.angle_beta   90.00
_cell.angle_gamma   90.00
#
_symmetry.space_group_name_H-M   'P 1'
#
loop_
_entity.id
_entity.type
_entity.pdbx_description
1 polymer ?
#
loop_
_entity_poly.entity_id
_entity_poly.type
_entity_poly.pdbx_seq_one_letter_code
_entity_poly.pdbx_strand_id
1 'polypeptide(L)'
;MAAKSGGAASPSPSPTASPSPSPSVSPSASPSASPSASPSRSPSPPSPSPSPSAGPSVSPSPSPSAPSPSPSVTPTSVPCTVTYKTNDWGSGFTADVTIANGTSSALNGWTLVFDFAGNQKITNAWNGTATQSGTRVTVQNASWNGAIPANGGTASFGFQASYSGSNAAPGTFTLNGAPCVRR
;
A
#
# COMPACT_ATOMS: atom_id res chain seq x y z
N MET A 1 -29.28 51.46 1.30
CA MET A 1 -29.26 52.10 -0.03
C MET A 1 -28.12 51.44 -0.80
N ALA A 2 -28.38 50.33 -1.50
CA ALA A 2 -28.89 50.26 -2.88
C ALA A 2 -27.85 50.66 -3.96
N ALA A 3 -27.19 49.61 -4.46
CA ALA A 3 -26.82 49.28 -5.85
C ALA A 3 -26.38 50.36 -6.86
N LYS A 4 -25.26 50.07 -7.55
CA LYS A 4 -24.98 50.13 -9.01
C LYS A 4 -23.45 50.18 -9.22
N SER A 5 -22.79 49.70 -10.28
CA SER A 5 -23.10 48.90 -11.47
C SER A 5 -21.82 48.83 -12.32
N GLY A 6 -21.66 47.78 -13.12
CA GLY A 6 -20.80 47.77 -14.32
C GLY A 6 -19.40 47.18 -14.07
N GLY A 7 -18.87 46.26 -14.87
CA GLY A 7 -19.25 45.86 -16.22
C GLY A 7 -18.02 45.91 -17.13
N ALA A 8 -17.63 44.73 -17.62
CA ALA A 8 -16.76 44.46 -18.78
C ALA A 8 -15.24 44.73 -18.67
N ALA A 9 -14.46 43.64 -18.72
CA ALA A 9 -13.43 43.45 -19.74
C ALA A 9 -12.98 41.99 -19.76
N SER A 10 -12.97 41.42 -20.96
CA SER A 10 -12.69 40.02 -21.30
C SER A 10 -11.28 39.55 -20.89
N PRO A 11 -11.10 38.29 -20.47
CA PRO A 11 -9.77 37.68 -20.40
C PRO A 11 -9.31 37.27 -21.81
N SER A 12 -8.13 37.74 -22.22
CA SER A 12 -7.45 37.26 -23.43
C SER A 12 -6.77 35.92 -23.14
N PRO A 13 -7.06 34.82 -23.86
CA PRO A 13 -6.26 33.61 -23.78
C PRO A 13 -5.20 33.61 -24.88
N SER A 14 -3.92 33.57 -24.51
CA SER A 14 -2.85 33.23 -25.45
C SER A 14 -1.78 32.39 -24.75
N PRO A 15 -1.90 31.05 -24.80
CA PRO A 15 -0.75 30.18 -24.60
C PRO A 15 -0.06 29.93 -25.94
N THR A 16 1.14 30.48 -26.13
CA THR A 16 2.06 30.08 -27.21
C THR A 16 2.54 28.67 -26.91
N ALA A 17 1.94 27.67 -27.57
CA ALA A 17 2.48 26.33 -27.61
C ALA A 17 3.61 26.28 -28.66
N SER A 18 4.85 26.06 -28.22
CA SER A 18 5.91 25.56 -29.08
C SER A 18 6.74 24.54 -28.33
N PRO A 19 6.45 23.25 -28.52
CA PRO A 19 7.43 22.20 -28.35
C PRO A 19 7.91 21.73 -29.73
N SER A 20 9.19 21.95 -30.02
CA SER A 20 9.89 21.22 -31.09
C SER A 20 10.91 20.29 -30.44
N PRO A 21 10.67 18.97 -30.45
CA PRO A 21 11.73 18.01 -30.25
C PRO A 21 11.90 17.17 -31.51
N SER A 22 12.97 17.42 -32.27
CA SER A 22 13.55 16.43 -33.19
C SER A 22 14.67 15.69 -32.46
N PRO A 23 14.47 14.44 -32.04
CA PRO A 23 15.58 13.51 -31.83
C PRO A 23 15.76 12.68 -33.10
N SER A 24 16.83 12.97 -33.85
CA SER A 24 17.34 12.09 -34.90
C SER A 24 17.98 10.88 -34.24
N VAL A 25 17.31 9.73 -34.29
CA VAL A 25 17.84 8.45 -33.82
C VAL A 25 18.10 7.54 -35.01
N SER A 26 19.37 7.48 -35.44
CA SER A 26 19.86 6.44 -36.34
C SER A 26 20.64 5.39 -35.54
N PRO A 27 20.08 4.20 -35.31
CA PRO A 27 20.88 3.04 -34.93
C PRO A 27 21.26 2.23 -36.17
N SER A 28 22.55 2.24 -36.50
CA SER A 28 23.16 1.30 -37.46
C SER A 28 23.33 -0.05 -36.77
N ALA A 29 22.56 -1.05 -37.17
CA ALA A 29 22.70 -2.42 -36.71
C ALA A 29 23.30 -3.28 -37.83
N SER A 30 24.52 -3.74 -37.63
CA SER A 30 25.10 -4.85 -38.39
C SER A 30 25.79 -5.80 -37.42
N PRO A 31 25.18 -6.95 -37.12
CA PRO A 31 25.91 -8.11 -36.65
C PRO A 31 26.18 -9.06 -37.81
N SER A 32 27.48 -9.25 -38.09
CA SER A 32 28.01 -10.23 -39.02
C SER A 32 27.83 -11.64 -38.43
N ALA A 33 27.12 -12.51 -39.16
CA ALA A 33 27.00 -13.92 -38.81
C ALA A 33 28.21 -14.70 -39.35
N SER A 34 28.85 -15.49 -38.49
CA SER A 34 29.82 -16.49 -38.94
C SER A 34 29.77 -17.71 -38.03
N PRO A 35 29.13 -18.82 -38.44
CA PRO A 35 29.24 -20.10 -37.77
C PRO A 35 30.40 -20.90 -38.36
N SER A 36 31.34 -21.34 -37.53
CA SER A 36 32.36 -22.31 -37.91
C SER A 36 32.04 -23.65 -37.24
N ALA A 37 31.55 -24.60 -38.05
CA ALA A 37 31.35 -25.98 -37.66
C ALA A 37 32.61 -26.77 -38.00
N SER A 38 33.15 -27.51 -37.02
CA SER A 38 34.13 -28.56 -37.25
C SER A 38 33.59 -29.90 -36.73
N PRO A 39 33.35 -30.89 -37.59
CA PRO A 39 33.03 -32.25 -37.18
C PRO A 39 34.27 -33.18 -37.23
N SER A 40 34.08 -34.39 -36.70
CA SER A 40 34.74 -35.67 -37.05
C SER A 40 35.61 -36.27 -35.92
N ARG A 41 35.06 -37.23 -35.15
CA ARG A 41 35.09 -38.71 -35.32
C ARG A 41 36.27 -39.36 -34.58
N SER A 42 35.96 -40.22 -33.63
CA SER A 42 36.79 -41.39 -33.31
C SER A 42 35.90 -42.54 -32.82
N PRO A 43 35.82 -43.68 -33.55
CA PRO A 43 35.09 -44.87 -33.13
C PRO A 43 36.03 -45.87 -32.44
N SER A 44 35.54 -46.53 -31.39
CA SER A 44 36.18 -47.73 -30.81
C SER A 44 35.17 -48.91 -30.75
N PRO A 45 35.64 -50.14 -30.98
CA PRO A 45 34.81 -51.32 -31.27
C PRO A 45 34.13 -51.94 -30.03
N PRO A 46 33.13 -52.82 -30.22
CA PRO A 46 32.46 -53.53 -29.15
C PRO A 46 33.26 -54.76 -28.72
N SER A 47 33.18 -55.13 -27.44
CA SER A 47 33.52 -56.49 -27.01
C SER A 47 32.50 -56.97 -25.97
N PRO A 48 31.89 -58.16 -26.17
CA PRO A 48 30.84 -58.69 -25.30
C PRO A 48 31.41 -59.56 -24.19
N SER A 49 30.74 -59.61 -23.04
CA SER A 49 30.51 -60.89 -22.36
C SER A 49 29.37 -60.78 -21.34
N PRO A 50 28.43 -61.76 -21.30
CA PRO A 50 27.27 -61.78 -20.43
C PRO A 50 27.60 -62.42 -19.07
N SER A 51 27.02 -61.90 -17.99
CA SER A 51 26.71 -62.72 -16.82
C SER A 51 25.61 -62.07 -15.96
N PRO A 52 24.50 -62.78 -15.68
CA PRO A 52 23.38 -62.26 -14.92
C PRO A 52 23.65 -62.41 -13.42
N SER A 53 23.32 -61.40 -12.63
CA SER A 53 23.06 -61.60 -11.21
C SER A 53 22.09 -60.55 -10.70
N ALA A 54 20.91 -61.01 -10.35
CA ALA A 54 19.88 -60.23 -9.69
C ALA A 54 20.38 -59.80 -8.31
N GLY A 55 20.35 -58.50 -8.03
CA GLY A 55 20.53 -57.97 -6.69
C GLY A 55 19.66 -56.72 -6.52
N PRO A 56 18.68 -56.69 -5.59
CA PRO A 56 18.07 -55.45 -5.18
C PRO A 56 19.07 -54.71 -4.28
N SER A 57 19.90 -53.83 -4.86
CA SER A 57 20.72 -52.93 -4.04
C SER A 57 19.86 -51.74 -3.60
N VAL A 58 19.14 -51.94 -2.51
CA VAL A 58 18.43 -50.87 -1.79
C VAL A 58 19.50 -49.94 -1.22
N SER A 59 19.71 -48.78 -1.84
CA SER A 59 20.62 -47.75 -1.32
C SER A 59 19.79 -46.66 -0.64
N PRO A 60 19.63 -46.66 0.70
CA PRO A 60 19.13 -45.48 1.40
C PRO A 60 20.25 -44.44 1.42
N SER A 61 20.12 -43.38 0.61
CA SER A 61 20.92 -42.18 0.77
C SER A 61 20.13 -41.19 1.64
N PRO A 62 20.40 -41.05 2.95
CA PRO A 62 19.95 -39.88 3.68
C PRO A 62 20.82 -38.70 3.26
N SER A 63 20.46 -38.03 2.16
CA SER A 63 20.99 -36.69 1.93
C SER A 63 20.30 -35.77 2.93
N PRO A 64 21.00 -35.15 3.91
CA PRO A 64 20.39 -34.11 4.71
C PRO A 64 20.02 -32.97 3.77
N SER A 65 18.72 -32.78 3.55
CA SER A 65 18.20 -31.58 2.90
C SER A 65 18.63 -30.40 3.76
N ALA A 66 19.41 -29.50 3.18
CA ALA A 66 19.77 -28.23 3.81
C ALA A 66 18.47 -27.53 4.29
N PRO A 67 18.48 -26.87 5.46
CA PRO A 67 17.31 -26.15 5.94
C PRO A 67 16.89 -25.10 4.90
N SER A 68 15.64 -25.21 4.46
CA SER A 68 14.92 -24.22 3.66
C SER A 68 15.13 -22.81 4.24
N PRO A 69 15.29 -21.77 3.41
CA PRO A 69 15.42 -20.40 3.91
C PRO A 69 14.19 -20.08 4.76
N SER A 70 14.43 -19.78 6.03
CA SER A 70 13.45 -19.20 6.94
C SER A 70 12.81 -17.99 6.26
N PRO A 71 11.49 -17.76 6.35
CA PRO A 71 10.91 -16.51 5.88
C PRO A 71 11.54 -15.37 6.66
N SER A 72 12.42 -14.62 5.99
CA SER A 72 12.87 -13.33 6.50
C SER A 72 11.64 -12.43 6.47
N VAL A 73 10.99 -12.26 7.63
CA VAL A 73 9.99 -11.22 7.82
C VAL A 73 10.76 -9.91 7.80
N THR A 74 11.05 -9.41 6.61
CA THR A 74 11.42 -8.00 6.47
C THR A 74 10.23 -7.23 7.03
N PRO A 75 10.40 -6.35 8.03
CA PRO A 75 9.28 -5.60 8.58
C PRO A 75 8.67 -4.81 7.42
N THR A 76 7.51 -5.24 6.93
CA THR A 76 6.71 -4.47 5.99
C THR A 76 6.44 -3.16 6.71
N SER A 77 7.07 -2.08 6.23
CA SER A 77 6.88 -0.75 6.81
C SER A 77 5.37 -0.51 6.92
N VAL A 78 4.88 -0.48 8.17
CA VAL A 78 3.46 -0.23 8.43
C VAL A 78 3.19 1.19 7.95
N PRO A 79 2.37 1.38 6.91
CA PRO A 79 2.27 2.68 6.26
C PRO A 79 1.63 3.71 7.23
N CYS A 80 0.84 3.23 8.18
CA CYS A 80 0.24 4.07 9.20
C CYS A 80 -0.06 3.30 10.49
N THR A 81 -0.04 4.04 11.60
CA THR A 81 -0.50 3.57 12.91
C THR A 81 -1.65 4.46 13.37
N VAL A 82 -2.68 3.88 13.98
CA VAL A 82 -3.82 4.61 14.54
C VAL A 82 -3.93 4.30 16.02
N THR A 83 -3.84 5.33 16.85
CA THR A 83 -4.17 5.24 18.28
C THR A 83 -5.62 5.66 18.46
N TYR A 84 -6.42 4.81 19.11
CA TYR A 84 -7.85 5.05 19.33
C TYR A 84 -8.15 5.01 20.84
N LYS A 85 -8.39 6.17 21.45
CA LYS A 85 -8.62 6.30 22.89
C LYS A 85 -10.04 6.78 23.15
N THR A 86 -10.78 6.05 23.98
CA THR A 86 -12.17 6.39 24.32
C THR A 86 -12.30 6.92 25.73
N ASN A 87 -13.22 7.87 25.91
CA ASN A 87 -13.80 8.22 27.19
C ASN A 87 -15.30 7.91 27.14
N ASP A 88 -15.70 6.86 27.85
CA ASP A 88 -17.01 6.22 27.75
C ASP A 88 -17.84 6.46 29.02
N TRP A 89 -19.15 6.69 28.85
CA TRP A 89 -20.10 6.89 29.94
C TRP A 89 -21.34 5.98 29.84
N GLY A 90 -21.23 4.84 29.15
CA GLY A 90 -22.24 3.77 29.12
C GLY A 90 -23.34 3.90 28.04
N SER A 91 -23.74 5.12 27.68
CA SER A 91 -24.70 5.39 26.59
C SER A 91 -24.08 6.12 25.40
N GLY A 92 -22.86 6.59 25.58
CA GLY A 92 -22.06 7.27 24.57
C GLY A 92 -20.61 7.36 25.01
N PHE A 93 -19.79 7.83 24.09
CA PHE A 93 -18.37 8.02 24.30
C PHE A 93 -17.84 9.17 23.44
N THR A 94 -16.70 9.72 23.85
CA THR A 94 -15.82 10.45 22.94
C THR A 94 -14.64 9.56 22.57
N ALA A 95 -14.19 9.66 21.33
CA ALA A 95 -12.96 9.03 20.87
C ALA A 95 -11.98 10.11 20.40
N ASP A 96 -10.77 10.05 20.92
CA ASP A 96 -9.61 10.77 20.41
C ASP A 96 -8.80 9.80 19.54
N VAL A 97 -8.61 10.17 18.28
CA VAL A 97 -7.94 9.35 17.28
C VAL A 97 -6.70 10.07 16.77
N THR A 98 -5.54 9.43 16.89
CA THR A 98 -4.27 9.93 16.37
C THR A 98 -3.78 9.02 15.26
N ILE A 99 -3.56 9.61 14.09
CA ILE A 99 -2.99 8.96 12.91
C ILE A 99 -1.50 9.29 12.89
N ALA A 100 -0.65 8.29 12.79
CA ALA A 100 0.79 8.44 12.55
C ALA A 100 1.14 7.91 11.16
N ASN A 101 1.80 8.72 10.35
CA ASN A 101 2.28 8.35 9.01
C ASN A 101 3.65 7.67 9.13
N GLY A 102 3.69 6.35 8.91
CA GLY A 102 4.92 5.56 8.95
C GLY A 102 5.71 5.57 7.63
N THR A 103 5.17 6.19 6.57
CA THR A 103 5.81 6.21 5.26
C THR A 103 6.90 7.28 5.18
N SER A 104 7.78 7.15 4.19
CA SER A 104 8.84 8.11 3.88
C SER A 104 8.34 9.35 3.12
N SER A 105 7.05 9.44 2.81
CA SER A 105 6.44 10.56 2.09
C SER A 105 5.41 11.29 2.95
N ALA A 106 5.39 12.62 2.89
CA ALA A 106 4.37 13.40 3.58
C ALA A 106 3.01 13.21 2.89
N LEU A 107 1.94 13.14 3.69
CA LEU A 107 0.56 13.14 3.20
C LEU A 107 0.06 14.58 3.10
N ASN A 108 -0.60 14.91 1.99
CA ASN A 108 -1.24 16.21 1.75
C ASN A 108 -2.74 16.01 1.58
N GLY A 109 -3.43 15.82 2.70
CA GLY A 109 -4.81 15.36 2.76
C GLY A 109 -4.87 13.91 3.22
N TRP A 110 -5.80 13.64 4.13
CA TRP A 110 -6.00 12.30 4.65
C TRP A 110 -7.49 11.98 4.80
N THR A 111 -7.78 10.72 4.49
CA THR A 111 -9.07 10.08 4.68
C THR A 111 -8.83 8.82 5.49
N LEU A 112 -9.37 8.78 6.71
CA LEU A 112 -9.38 7.57 7.53
C LEU A 112 -10.72 6.86 7.37
N VAL A 113 -10.69 5.58 7.05
CA VAL A 113 -11.87 4.71 7.00
C VAL A 113 -11.72 3.60 8.02
N PHE A 114 -12.79 3.35 8.77
CA PHE A 114 -12.87 2.22 9.69
C PHE A 114 -14.33 1.75 9.83
N ASP A 115 -14.50 0.56 10.37
CA ASP A 115 -15.80 -0.03 10.62
C ASP A 115 -16.00 -0.19 12.13
N PHE A 116 -17.08 0.36 12.66
CA PHE A 116 -17.49 0.08 14.02
C PHE A 116 -17.83 -1.40 14.20
N ALA A 117 -17.44 -1.97 15.35
CA ALA A 117 -17.67 -3.38 15.65
C ALA A 117 -19.13 -3.70 16.02
N GLY A 118 -19.95 -2.68 16.28
CA GLY A 118 -21.33 -2.84 16.71
C GLY A 118 -22.24 -1.73 16.19
N ASN A 119 -23.14 -1.27 17.06
CA ASN A 119 -24.19 -0.32 16.70
C ASN A 119 -23.81 1.15 16.94
N GLN A 120 -22.52 1.46 17.16
CA GLN A 120 -22.07 2.82 17.42
C GLN A 120 -22.52 3.78 16.31
N LYS A 121 -22.88 5.01 16.69
CA LYS A 121 -23.33 6.08 15.78
C LYS A 121 -22.67 7.40 16.15
N ILE A 122 -21.97 8.01 15.20
CA ILE A 122 -21.34 9.32 15.40
C ILE A 122 -22.42 10.39 15.51
N THR A 123 -22.35 11.19 16.56
CA THR A 123 -23.27 12.32 16.83
C THR A 123 -22.62 13.66 16.55
N ASN A 124 -21.30 13.77 16.77
CA ASN A 124 -20.53 14.98 16.50
C ASN A 124 -19.07 14.64 16.20
N ALA A 125 -18.37 15.46 15.42
CA ALA A 125 -16.95 15.30 15.13
C ALA A 125 -16.23 16.65 15.09
N TRP A 126 -14.94 16.65 15.40
CA TRP A 126 -14.08 17.84 15.38
C TRP A 126 -12.69 17.49 14.84
N ASN A 127 -11.99 18.51 14.33
CA ASN A 127 -10.70 18.34 13.63
C ASN A 127 -10.78 17.34 12.45
N GLY A 128 -11.97 17.15 11.89
CA GLY A 128 -12.24 16.30 10.74
C GLY A 128 -13.74 16.25 10.45
N THR A 129 -14.10 15.84 9.24
CA THR A 129 -15.48 15.65 8.82
C THR A 129 -15.77 14.16 8.76
N ALA A 130 -16.60 13.67 9.68
CA ALA A 130 -17.02 12.27 9.72
C ALA A 130 -18.34 12.06 8.96
N THR A 131 -18.39 11.00 8.16
CA THR A 131 -19.60 10.48 7.53
C THR A 131 -19.73 9.01 7.87
N GLN A 132 -20.96 8.53 8.08
CA GLN A 132 -21.21 7.16 8.48
C GLN A 132 -22.32 6.54 7.63
N SER A 133 -22.06 5.33 7.14
CA SER A 133 -23.04 4.48 6.46
C SER A 133 -23.03 3.10 7.10
N GLY A 134 -24.13 2.73 7.77
CA GLY A 134 -24.17 1.52 8.60
C GLY A 134 -23.13 1.54 9.72
N THR A 135 -22.18 0.61 9.68
CA THR A 135 -21.02 0.53 10.59
C THR A 135 -19.79 1.26 10.04
N ARG A 136 -19.73 1.53 8.74
CA ARG A 136 -18.58 2.14 8.08
C ARG A 136 -18.54 3.64 8.34
N VAL A 137 -17.41 4.12 8.83
CA VAL A 137 -17.10 5.53 9.05
C VAL A 137 -16.00 5.96 8.10
N THR A 138 -16.19 7.12 7.47
CA THR A 138 -15.17 7.82 6.68
C THR A 138 -14.94 9.20 7.29
N VAL A 139 -13.70 9.48 7.68
CA VAL A 139 -13.28 10.76 8.26
C VAL A 139 -12.30 11.43 7.32
N GLN A 140 -12.64 12.63 6.87
CA GLN A 140 -11.76 13.50 6.07
C GLN A 140 -11.09 14.52 6.98
N ASN A 141 -9.86 14.93 6.64
CA ASN A 141 -9.16 15.99 7.36
C ASN A 141 -9.92 17.32 7.34
N ALA A 142 -9.73 18.13 8.38
CA ALA A 142 -10.07 19.54 8.34
C ALA A 142 -9.05 20.32 7.50
N SER A 143 -9.40 21.53 7.07
CA SER A 143 -8.53 22.33 6.18
C SER A 143 -7.14 22.63 6.77
N TRP A 144 -7.01 22.67 8.10
CA TRP A 144 -5.77 23.02 8.80
C TRP A 144 -4.90 21.82 9.20
N ASN A 145 -5.42 20.58 9.15
CA ASN A 145 -4.69 19.40 9.62
C ASN A 145 -4.51 18.31 8.56
N GLY A 146 -4.65 18.66 7.27
CA GLY A 146 -4.47 17.70 6.17
C GLY A 146 -3.03 17.25 5.94
N ALA A 147 -2.03 18.05 6.34
CA ALA A 147 -0.63 17.70 6.16
C ALA A 147 -0.16 16.78 7.30
N ILE A 148 0.33 15.58 6.96
CA ILE A 148 0.98 14.67 7.91
C ILE A 148 2.42 14.43 7.45
N PRO A 149 3.44 14.90 8.17
CA PRO A 149 4.84 14.68 7.82
C PRO A 149 5.19 13.19 7.67
N ALA A 150 6.22 12.90 6.87
CA ALA A 150 6.78 11.57 6.76
C ALA A 150 7.40 11.09 8.09
N ASN A 151 7.72 9.79 8.15
CA ASN A 151 8.56 9.18 9.18
C ASN A 151 8.07 9.39 10.62
N GLY A 152 6.76 9.27 10.83
CA GLY A 152 6.12 9.32 12.15
C GLY A 152 5.36 10.61 12.44
N GLY A 153 5.21 11.51 11.46
CA GLY A 153 4.34 12.68 11.59
C GLY A 153 2.91 12.30 11.95
N THR A 154 2.19 13.18 12.65
CA THR A 154 0.86 12.87 13.17
C THR A 154 -0.20 13.90 12.84
N ALA A 155 -1.44 13.44 12.68
CA ALA A 155 -2.64 14.26 12.77
C ALA A 155 -3.64 13.61 13.73
N SER A 156 -4.45 14.43 14.38
CA SER A 156 -5.46 13.97 15.33
C SER A 156 -6.82 14.55 15.00
N PHE A 157 -7.85 13.75 15.23
CA PHE A 157 -9.24 14.16 15.23
C PHE A 157 -9.98 13.51 16.39
N GLY A 158 -11.19 13.98 16.66
CA GLY A 158 -12.04 13.33 17.64
C GLY A 158 -13.50 13.35 17.24
N PHE A 159 -14.28 12.51 17.89
CA PHE A 159 -15.71 12.45 17.70
C PHE A 159 -16.43 12.00 18.96
N GLN A 160 -17.70 12.35 19.03
CA GLN A 160 -18.66 11.80 19.98
C GLN A 160 -19.55 10.80 19.25
N ALA A 161 -19.87 9.70 19.91
CA ALA A 161 -20.79 8.70 19.40
C ALA A 161 -21.67 8.13 20.50
N SER A 162 -22.87 7.69 20.12
CA SER A 162 -23.77 6.90 20.95
C SER A 162 -23.65 5.42 20.62
N TYR A 163 -24.00 4.55 21.57
CA TYR A 163 -24.07 3.11 21.36
C TYR A 163 -25.00 2.47 22.40
N SER A 164 -25.28 1.18 22.25
CA SER A 164 -25.89 0.39 23.33
C SER A 164 -25.24 -0.99 23.43
N GLY A 165 -25.22 -1.54 24.64
CA GLY A 165 -24.57 -2.84 24.89
C GLY A 165 -23.05 -2.71 24.93
N SER A 166 -22.35 -3.23 23.91
CA SER A 166 -20.88 -3.29 23.89
C SER A 166 -20.27 -2.19 23.01
N ASN A 167 -19.25 -1.50 23.53
CA ASN A 167 -18.48 -0.51 22.80
C ASN A 167 -17.10 -1.05 22.39
N ALA A 168 -17.07 -2.07 21.54
CA ALA A 168 -15.81 -2.60 21.03
C ALA A 168 -15.16 -1.61 20.03
N ALA A 169 -13.86 -1.37 20.21
CA ALA A 169 -13.07 -0.52 19.32
C ALA A 169 -12.97 -1.13 17.90
N PRO A 170 -12.83 -0.32 16.84
CA PRO A 170 -12.65 -0.82 15.48
C PRO A 170 -11.41 -1.72 15.34
N GLY A 171 -11.56 -2.78 14.55
CA GLY A 171 -10.47 -3.75 14.30
C GLY A 171 -9.56 -3.35 13.14
N THR A 172 -10.10 -2.66 12.14
CA THR A 172 -9.39 -2.32 10.90
C THR A 172 -9.51 -0.83 10.59
N PHE A 173 -8.39 -0.24 10.19
CA PHE A 173 -8.31 1.15 9.75
C PHE A 173 -7.60 1.19 8.40
N THR A 174 -8.02 2.09 7.52
CA THR A 174 -7.29 2.42 6.30
C THR A 174 -7.13 3.92 6.16
N LEU A 175 -5.92 4.37 5.85
CA LEU A 175 -5.58 5.77 5.57
C LEU A 175 -5.31 5.92 4.08
N ASN A 176 -6.11 6.71 3.37
CA ASN A 176 -6.02 6.89 1.92
C ASN A 176 -6.02 5.55 1.14
N GLY A 177 -6.73 4.54 1.67
CA GLY A 177 -6.78 3.19 1.12
C GLY A 177 -5.66 2.24 1.57
N ALA A 178 -4.61 2.74 2.25
CA ALA A 178 -3.55 1.89 2.81
C ALA A 178 -3.94 1.36 4.20
N PRO A 179 -3.67 0.09 4.52
CA PRO A 179 -4.03 -0.50 5.82
C PRO A 179 -3.18 0.07 6.95
N CYS A 180 -3.82 0.45 8.07
CA CYS A 180 -3.14 0.86 9.28
C CYS A 180 -3.28 -0.18 10.39
N VAL A 181 -2.27 -0.22 11.26
CA VAL A 181 -2.35 -0.98 12.51
C VAL A 181 -2.95 -0.12 13.62
N ARG A 182 -3.84 -0.69 14.43
CA ARG A 182 -4.28 -0.05 15.67
C ARG A 182 -3.23 -0.28 16.76
N ARG A 183 -2.86 0.78 17.48
CA ARG A 183 -1.92 0.73 18.61
C ARG A 183 -2.63 1.04 19.93
#